data_AF-A0A7H8J152-F1
#
_entry.id   AF-A0A7H8J152-F1
#
_cell.length_a   1.000
_cell.length_b   1.000
_cell.length_c   1.000
_cell.angle_alpha   90.00
_cell.angle_beta   90.00
_cell.angle_gamma   90.00
#
_symmetry.space_group_name_H-M   'P 1'
#
loop_
_entity.id
_entity.type
_entity.pdbx_description
1 polymer ?
#
loop_
_entity_poly.entity_id
_entity_poly.type
_entity_poly.pdbx_seq_one_letter_code
_entity_poly.pdbx_strand_id
1 'polypeptide(L)'
;MVGDLDDLNDLEGLDDLEGLDQLINEEDPKTAARYSEINYAVDVLTALSNTAVYLDAGHAGWHSVSSIVPRLLKAGVDRTTGFALNVSHYQTDAANTWYGRLISSCLAYADEGGDPADCADRNWSHRRATAWVRAHAPADPAELKHFVTDTSRNGQGPWAPEGSDHADPQPWCNPPDRGLGIRPTTRTGDPLQDAALWVKTPGESDGRCLRGGTGPEDPERGTVNPEAGQWFPDQALELVQNARPALG
;
A
#
# COMPACT_ATOMS: atom_id res chain seq x y z
N MET A 1 -13.13 -0.25 -0.83
CA MET A 1 -11.90 0.46 -0.46
C MET A 1 -12.28 1.88 -0.12
N VAL A 2 -11.80 2.40 0.99
CA VAL A 2 -12.19 3.73 1.48
C VAL A 2 -10.92 4.52 1.75
N GLY A 3 -10.73 5.59 0.98
CA GLY A 3 -9.65 6.56 1.18
C GLY A 3 -8.26 6.02 0.84
N ASP A 4 -7.43 6.91 0.32
CA ASP A 4 -6.00 6.67 0.16
C ASP A 4 -5.27 7.34 1.34
N LEU A 5 -4.54 6.56 2.14
CA LEU A 5 -3.70 7.08 3.22
C LEU A 5 -2.30 7.48 2.72
N ASP A 6 -1.95 7.13 1.48
CA ASP A 6 -0.65 7.39 0.86
C ASP A 6 -0.40 8.92 0.65
N ASP A 7 -1.46 9.68 0.36
CA ASP A 7 -1.45 11.14 0.16
C ASP A 7 -1.10 11.96 1.42
N LEU A 8 -1.09 11.35 2.61
CA LEU A 8 -0.91 12.10 3.87
C LEU A 8 0.54 12.54 4.12
N ASN A 9 1.52 11.96 3.40
CA ASN A 9 2.93 12.36 3.49
C ASN A 9 3.24 13.64 2.69
N ASP A 10 2.46 14.00 1.67
CA ASP A 10 2.67 15.20 0.85
C ASP A 10 2.36 16.52 1.60
N LEU A 11 2.01 16.42 2.88
CA LEU A 11 1.70 17.54 3.77
C LEU A 11 2.65 17.64 4.98
N GLU A 12 3.56 16.68 5.18
CA GLU A 12 4.54 16.67 6.29
C GLU A 12 5.96 17.10 5.85
N GLY A 13 6.11 17.73 4.69
CA GLY A 13 7.40 18.16 4.16
C GLY A 13 7.94 19.45 4.79
N LEU A 14 8.37 19.42 6.07
CA LEU A 14 9.23 20.46 6.68
C LEU A 14 10.14 19.91 7.80
N ASP A 15 10.93 18.86 7.51
CA ASP A 15 11.93 18.35 8.47
C ASP A 15 13.31 19.04 8.37
N ASP A 16 13.45 20.15 7.63
CA ASP A 16 14.75 20.75 7.33
C ASP A 16 14.89 22.23 7.73
N LEU A 17 14.29 22.63 8.86
CA LEU A 17 14.55 23.95 9.47
C LEU A 17 14.71 23.85 10.99
N GLU A 18 15.95 23.80 11.46
CA GLU A 18 16.29 24.01 12.86
C GLU A 18 15.75 25.37 13.34
N GLY A 19 14.81 25.36 14.30
CA GLY A 19 14.38 26.57 15.03
C GLY A 19 12.88 26.81 15.22
N LEU A 20 11.99 25.85 14.90
CA LEU A 20 10.53 26.00 15.05
C LEU A 20 9.86 24.99 15.97
N ASP A 21 10.51 24.62 17.08
CA ASP A 21 9.96 23.69 18.10
C ASP A 21 8.60 24.11 18.72
N GLN A 22 8.09 25.31 18.40
CA GLN A 22 6.80 25.82 18.89
C GLN A 22 5.70 25.91 17.82
N LEU A 23 5.94 25.51 16.57
CA LEU A 23 4.93 25.45 15.49
C LEU A 23 4.67 24.03 14.97
N ILE A 24 5.33 23.00 15.54
CA ILE A 24 5.29 21.61 15.06
C ILE A 24 4.09 20.79 15.57
N ASN A 25 3.22 21.36 16.42
CA ASN A 25 2.15 20.59 17.08
C ASN A 25 0.73 20.80 16.53
N GLU A 26 0.55 21.53 15.43
CA GLU A 26 -0.75 21.63 14.75
C GLU A 26 -0.73 20.80 13.46
N GLU A 27 -1.57 19.77 13.43
CA GLU A 27 -1.81 18.98 12.22
C GLU A 27 -2.24 19.90 11.07
N ASP A 28 -1.63 19.74 9.89
CA ASP A 28 -2.01 20.51 8.70
C ASP A 28 -3.52 20.39 8.44
N PRO A 29 -4.24 21.51 8.20
CA PRO A 29 -5.68 21.49 8.01
C PRO A 29 -6.17 20.54 6.91
N LYS A 30 -5.37 20.26 5.87
CA LYS A 30 -5.75 19.31 4.83
C LYS A 30 -5.61 17.87 5.32
N THR A 31 -4.59 17.56 6.11
CA THR A 31 -4.44 16.25 6.78
C THR A 31 -5.64 16.00 7.70
N ALA A 32 -6.01 16.97 8.53
CA ALA A 32 -7.18 16.87 9.40
C ALA A 32 -8.49 16.71 8.60
N ALA A 33 -8.66 17.46 7.50
CA ALA A 33 -9.81 17.32 6.61
C ALA A 33 -9.87 15.92 5.97
N ARG A 34 -8.74 15.37 5.54
CA ARG A 34 -8.69 14.02 4.95
C ARG A 34 -9.11 12.96 5.96
N TYR A 35 -8.65 13.03 7.22
CA TYR A 35 -9.11 12.10 8.25
C TYR A 35 -10.61 12.23 8.52
N SER A 36 -11.17 13.45 8.48
CA SER A 36 -12.61 13.67 8.62
C SER A 36 -13.40 13.00 7.49
N GLU A 37 -12.96 13.16 6.23
CA GLU A 37 -13.60 12.54 5.07
C GLU A 37 -13.52 11.01 5.11
N ILE A 38 -12.37 10.46 5.48
CA ILE A 38 -12.17 9.01 5.61
C ILE A 38 -13.04 8.45 6.74
N ASN A 39 -13.06 9.07 7.92
CA ASN A 39 -13.89 8.63 9.02
C ASN A 39 -15.39 8.70 8.67
N TYR A 40 -15.83 9.75 7.98
CA TYR A 40 -17.20 9.85 7.49
C TYR A 40 -17.54 8.69 6.56
N ALA A 41 -16.67 8.37 5.60
CA ALA A 41 -16.88 7.25 4.69
C ALA A 41 -16.87 5.89 5.42
N VAL A 42 -16.00 5.70 6.42
CA VAL A 42 -16.01 4.52 7.29
C VAL A 42 -17.37 4.39 7.98
N ASP A 43 -17.86 5.45 8.63
CA ASP A 43 -19.12 5.42 9.37
C ASP A 43 -20.32 5.13 8.45
N VAL A 44 -20.36 5.74 7.27
CA VAL A 44 -21.43 5.52 6.29
C VAL A 44 -21.41 4.11 5.72
N LEU A 45 -20.24 3.60 5.32
CA LEU A 45 -20.13 2.34 4.59
C LEU A 45 -20.22 1.13 5.51
N THR A 46 -19.69 1.22 6.74
CA THR A 46 -19.78 0.14 7.73
C THR A 46 -21.19 -0.05 8.29
N ALA A 47 -22.05 0.98 8.21
CA ALA A 47 -23.46 0.87 8.56
C ALA A 47 -24.32 0.11 7.52
N LEU A 48 -23.78 -0.16 6.32
CA LEU A 48 -24.50 -0.88 5.27
C LEU A 48 -24.42 -2.40 5.47
N SER A 49 -25.55 -3.09 5.28
CA SER A 49 -25.59 -4.56 5.28
C SER A 49 -24.83 -5.13 4.08
N ASN A 50 -24.13 -6.25 4.27
CA ASN A 50 -23.36 -6.95 3.22
C ASN A 50 -22.21 -6.12 2.62
N THR A 51 -21.66 -5.17 3.37
CA THR A 51 -20.52 -4.37 2.96
C THR A 51 -19.30 -4.71 3.82
N ALA A 52 -18.19 -5.08 3.18
CA ALA A 52 -16.89 -5.18 3.82
C ALA A 52 -16.07 -3.92 3.50
N VAL A 53 -15.45 -3.33 4.51
CA VAL A 53 -14.69 -2.09 4.38
C VAL A 53 -13.22 -2.35 4.67
N TYR A 54 -12.36 -1.94 3.73
CA TYR A 54 -10.91 -2.01 3.84
C TYR A 54 -10.34 -0.61 3.56
N LEU A 55 -9.56 -0.08 4.52
CA LEU A 55 -8.82 1.17 4.37
C LEU A 55 -7.51 0.89 3.63
N ASP A 56 -7.12 1.75 2.69
CA ASP A 56 -5.81 1.60 2.07
C ASP A 56 -4.68 1.81 3.10
N ALA A 57 -3.65 0.98 3.05
CA ALA A 57 -2.50 1.01 3.96
C ALA A 57 -1.15 1.00 3.21
N GLY A 58 -1.14 1.50 1.96
CA GLY A 58 0.04 1.54 1.10
C GLY A 58 0.61 0.16 0.82
N HIS A 59 1.93 0.01 0.89
CA HIS A 59 2.60 -1.24 0.57
C HIS A 59 3.90 -1.48 1.37
N ALA A 60 4.38 -2.73 1.37
CA ALA A 60 5.55 -3.17 2.14
C ALA A 60 6.87 -2.40 1.83
N GLY A 61 6.90 -1.68 0.72
CA GLY A 61 8.03 -0.88 0.24
C GLY A 61 7.96 0.59 0.65
N TRP A 62 6.83 1.08 1.16
CA TRP A 62 6.64 2.49 1.49
C TRP A 62 6.64 2.76 3.00
N HIS A 63 5.61 2.34 3.72
CA HIS A 63 5.42 2.70 5.12
C HIS A 63 6.08 1.69 6.09
N SER A 64 6.65 2.21 7.17
CA SER A 64 6.97 1.38 8.34
C SER A 64 5.67 0.93 9.03
N VAL A 65 5.70 -0.15 9.79
CA VAL A 65 4.53 -0.60 10.58
C VAL A 65 4.18 0.46 11.63
N SER A 66 5.21 1.01 12.28
CA SER A 66 5.08 2.06 13.30
C SER A 66 4.48 3.37 12.78
N SER A 67 4.51 3.61 11.45
CA SER A 67 3.97 4.82 10.84
C SER A 67 2.60 4.61 10.19
N ILE A 68 2.29 3.41 9.69
CA ILE A 68 0.97 3.16 9.08
C ILE A 68 -0.10 2.83 10.11
N VAL A 69 0.26 2.11 11.19
CA VAL A 69 -0.71 1.69 12.20
C VAL A 69 -1.37 2.86 12.92
N PRO A 70 -0.65 3.90 13.39
CA PRO A 70 -1.28 5.09 13.95
C PRO A 70 -2.23 5.79 12.97
N ARG A 71 -1.89 5.83 11.67
CA ARG A 71 -2.74 6.42 10.62
C ARG A 71 -4.02 5.61 10.42
N LEU A 72 -3.93 4.28 10.39
CA LEU A 72 -5.08 3.38 10.31
C LEU A 72 -6.01 3.52 11.52
N LEU A 73 -5.47 3.57 12.74
CA LEU A 73 -6.25 3.80 13.97
C LEU A 73 -6.99 5.15 13.90
N LYS A 74 -6.28 6.22 13.52
CA LYS A 74 -6.87 7.55 13.35
C LYS A 74 -7.92 7.61 12.23
N ALA A 75 -7.76 6.82 11.18
CA ALA A 75 -8.71 6.67 10.09
C ALA A 75 -9.93 5.79 10.44
N GLY A 76 -9.93 5.14 11.61
CA GLY A 76 -11.06 4.36 12.09
C GLY A 76 -11.07 2.88 11.68
N VAL A 77 -9.89 2.27 11.45
CA VAL A 77 -9.76 0.84 11.09
C VAL A 77 -10.45 -0.12 12.08
N ASP A 78 -10.62 0.28 13.33
CA ASP A 78 -11.31 -0.53 14.34
C ASP A 78 -12.76 -0.82 13.96
N ARG A 79 -13.39 0.11 13.22
CA ARG A 79 -14.77 -0.03 12.73
C ARG A 79 -14.86 -0.75 11.39
N THR A 80 -13.74 -1.03 10.72
CA THR A 80 -13.71 -1.65 9.39
C THR A 80 -13.47 -3.16 9.48
N THR A 81 -13.65 -3.86 8.36
CA THR A 81 -13.28 -5.28 8.21
C THR A 81 -11.77 -5.45 8.31
N GLY A 82 -11.02 -4.52 7.70
CA GLY A 82 -9.56 -4.59 7.66
C GLY A 82 -8.94 -3.45 6.87
N PHE A 83 -7.82 -3.76 6.20
CA PHE A 83 -7.08 -2.84 5.35
C PHE A 83 -6.71 -3.46 4.00
N ALA A 84 -6.35 -2.63 3.02
CA ALA A 84 -5.92 -3.03 1.69
C ALA A 84 -4.43 -2.70 1.52
N LEU A 85 -3.73 -3.54 0.79
CA LEU A 85 -2.31 -3.35 0.49
C LEU A 85 -2.05 -3.38 -1.02
N ASN A 86 -0.97 -2.70 -1.40
CA ASN A 86 -0.35 -2.77 -2.72
C ASN A 86 -1.21 -2.20 -3.86
N VAL A 87 -2.20 -1.37 -3.54
CA VAL A 87 -3.11 -0.78 -4.53
C VAL A 87 -2.31 -0.02 -5.57
N SER A 88 -2.51 -0.37 -6.85
CA SER A 88 -1.74 0.18 -7.97
C SER A 88 -0.23 -0.03 -7.92
N HIS A 89 0.28 -0.88 -7.01
CA HIS A 89 1.71 -1.14 -6.82
C HIS A 89 2.12 -2.58 -7.18
N TYR A 90 3.42 -2.84 -7.06
CA TYR A 90 4.10 -4.00 -7.64
C TYR A 90 4.77 -4.90 -6.59
N GLN A 91 4.55 -4.69 -5.29
CA GLN A 91 5.18 -5.49 -4.25
C GLN A 91 4.77 -6.97 -4.33
N THR A 92 5.72 -7.87 -4.09
CA THR A 92 5.48 -9.31 -4.19
C THR A 92 4.43 -9.80 -3.18
N ASP A 93 3.72 -10.86 -3.52
CA ASP A 93 2.75 -11.49 -2.61
C ASP A 93 3.38 -11.87 -1.26
N ALA A 94 4.61 -12.39 -1.27
CA ALA A 94 5.32 -12.75 -0.04
C ALA A 94 5.62 -11.54 0.85
N ALA A 95 6.02 -10.41 0.25
CA ALA A 95 6.27 -9.17 0.98
C ALA A 95 4.98 -8.60 1.58
N ASN A 96 3.89 -8.55 0.79
CA ASN A 96 2.60 -8.04 1.25
C ASN A 96 1.97 -8.95 2.32
N THR A 97 2.07 -10.27 2.18
CA THR A 97 1.56 -11.23 3.18
C THR A 97 2.26 -11.03 4.52
N TRP A 98 3.59 -10.90 4.50
CA TRP A 98 4.35 -10.66 5.71
C TRP A 98 4.04 -9.30 6.33
N TYR A 99 3.99 -8.25 5.50
CA TYR A 99 3.68 -6.91 5.95
C TYR A 99 2.27 -6.78 6.54
N GLY A 100 1.27 -7.38 5.88
CA GLY A 100 -0.10 -7.46 6.39
C GLY A 100 -0.16 -8.14 7.75
N ARG A 101 0.54 -9.27 7.93
CA ARG A 101 0.65 -9.91 9.25
C ARG A 101 1.24 -9.00 10.32
N LEU A 102 2.28 -8.21 9.99
CA LEU A 102 2.85 -7.26 10.95
C LEU A 102 1.87 -6.14 11.32
N ILE A 103 1.16 -5.58 10.35
CA ILE A 103 0.12 -4.56 10.60
C ILE A 103 -1.00 -5.14 11.46
N SER A 104 -1.57 -6.28 11.08
CA SER A 104 -2.64 -6.95 11.85
C SER A 104 -2.22 -7.23 13.29
N SER A 105 -0.98 -7.70 13.49
CA SER A 105 -0.43 -7.97 14.83
C SER A 105 -0.23 -6.69 15.64
N CYS A 106 0.23 -5.62 15.00
CA CYS A 106 0.44 -4.33 15.66
C CYS A 106 -0.88 -3.64 16.02
N LEU A 107 -1.91 -3.75 15.18
CA LEU A 107 -3.25 -3.26 15.49
C LEU A 107 -3.82 -3.95 16.73
N ALA A 108 -3.69 -5.28 16.85
CA ALA A 108 -4.11 -6.00 18.04
C ALA A 108 -3.31 -5.62 19.28
N TYR A 109 -1.98 -5.45 19.15
CA TYR A 109 -1.14 -4.97 20.24
C TYR A 109 -1.55 -3.56 20.72
N ALA A 110 -1.88 -2.67 19.78
CA ALA A 110 -2.33 -1.32 20.10
C ALA A 110 -3.73 -1.29 20.76
N ASP A 111 -4.64 -2.19 20.39
CA ASP A 111 -5.95 -2.36 21.02
C ASP A 111 -5.82 -2.74 22.51
N GLU A 112 -4.78 -3.49 22.86
CA GLU A 112 -4.42 -3.82 24.26
C GLU A 112 -3.66 -2.69 24.99
N GLY A 113 -3.48 -1.53 24.35
CA GLY A 113 -2.79 -0.36 24.92
C GLY A 113 -1.28 -0.33 24.66
N GLY A 114 -0.78 -1.17 23.76
CA GLY A 114 0.60 -1.13 23.28
C GLY A 114 0.91 0.11 22.44
N ASP A 115 2.17 0.55 22.46
CA ASP A 115 2.63 1.67 21.61
C ASP A 115 3.01 1.16 20.21
N PRO A 116 2.39 1.62 19.11
CA PRO A 116 2.77 1.24 17.75
C PRO A 116 4.24 1.48 17.41
N ALA A 117 4.95 2.36 18.12
CA ALA A 117 6.39 2.56 17.97
C ALA A 117 7.22 1.31 18.33
N ASP A 118 6.69 0.44 19.20
CA ASP A 118 7.35 -0.80 19.64
C ASP A 118 7.07 -2.00 18.72
N CYS A 119 6.22 -1.82 17.70
CA CYS A 119 5.82 -2.89 16.81
C CYS A 119 6.97 -3.44 15.97
N ALA A 120 6.86 -4.74 15.67
CA ALA A 120 7.76 -5.38 14.72
C ALA A 120 7.64 -4.71 13.34
N ASP A 121 8.79 -4.34 12.78
CA ASP A 121 8.85 -3.60 11.52
C ASP A 121 9.47 -4.43 10.38
N ARG A 122 9.25 -3.99 9.14
CA ARG A 122 9.73 -4.63 7.92
C ARG A 122 11.26 -4.69 7.81
N ASN A 123 11.97 -3.79 8.48
CA ASN A 123 13.44 -3.78 8.50
C ASN A 123 14.04 -4.73 9.56
N TRP A 124 13.21 -5.34 10.42
CA TRP A 124 13.70 -6.33 11.38
C TRP A 124 13.98 -7.66 10.69
N SER A 125 14.97 -8.40 11.20
CA SER A 125 15.15 -9.79 10.77
C SER A 125 13.87 -10.59 11.00
N HIS A 126 13.51 -11.46 10.07
CA HIS A 126 12.27 -12.25 10.13
C HIS A 126 12.14 -13.03 11.46
N ARG A 127 13.25 -13.54 12.01
CA ARG A 127 13.29 -14.22 13.32
C ARG A 127 12.86 -13.30 14.46
N ARG A 128 13.39 -12.08 14.51
CA ARG A 128 13.07 -11.09 15.56
C ARG A 128 11.61 -10.66 15.48
N ALA A 129 11.14 -10.31 14.28
CA ALA A 129 9.76 -9.90 14.08
C ALA A 129 8.76 -11.04 14.37
N THR A 130 9.08 -12.29 14.00
CA THR A 130 8.27 -13.47 14.37
C THR A 130 8.19 -13.66 15.88
N ALA A 131 9.30 -13.48 16.61
CA ALA A 131 9.31 -13.59 18.06
C ALA A 131 8.44 -12.50 18.72
N TRP A 132 8.47 -11.29 18.17
CA TRP A 132 7.62 -10.19 18.63
C TRP A 132 6.13 -10.49 18.38
N VAL A 133 5.75 -10.93 17.17
CA VAL A 133 4.35 -11.29 16.85
C VAL A 133 3.83 -12.36 17.81
N ARG A 134 4.61 -13.41 18.07
CA ARG A 134 4.20 -14.48 19.00
C ARG A 134 4.03 -14.03 20.44
N ALA A 135 4.70 -12.95 20.84
CA ALA A 135 4.66 -12.44 22.20
C ALA A 135 3.54 -11.42 22.44
N HIS A 136 3.05 -10.76 21.39
CA HIS A 136 2.17 -9.59 21.50
C HIS A 136 0.86 -9.67 20.72
N ALA A 137 0.67 -10.64 19.82
CA ALA A 137 -0.54 -10.77 19.03
C ALA A 137 -1.29 -12.08 19.34
N PRO A 138 -2.64 -12.06 19.33
CA PRO A 138 -3.46 -13.27 19.39
C PRO A 138 -3.03 -14.33 18.38
N ALA A 139 -3.10 -15.60 18.81
CA ALA A 139 -2.79 -16.73 17.94
C ALA A 139 -3.94 -17.06 16.97
N ASP A 140 -5.18 -16.72 17.31
CA ASP A 140 -6.34 -16.91 16.46
C ASP A 140 -6.44 -15.75 15.44
N PRO A 141 -6.33 -16.03 14.13
CA PRO A 141 -6.50 -15.01 13.09
C PRO A 141 -7.85 -14.27 13.15
N ALA A 142 -8.91 -14.90 13.68
CA ALA A 142 -10.22 -14.28 13.79
C ALA A 142 -10.27 -13.11 14.79
N GLU A 143 -9.27 -12.99 15.67
CA GLU A 143 -9.11 -11.88 16.61
C GLU A 143 -8.29 -10.72 16.02
N LEU A 144 -7.76 -10.87 14.81
CA LEU A 144 -6.92 -9.88 14.15
C LEU A 144 -7.69 -9.18 13.03
N LYS A 145 -7.28 -7.96 12.68
CA LYS A 145 -7.77 -7.30 11.46
C LYS A 145 -7.25 -8.03 10.23
N HIS A 146 -8.13 -8.35 9.30
CA HIS A 146 -7.78 -9.01 8.04
C HIS A 146 -7.30 -7.99 7.00
N PHE A 147 -6.81 -8.47 5.86
CA PHE A 147 -6.44 -7.61 4.75
C PHE A 147 -6.75 -8.20 3.38
N VAL A 148 -6.82 -7.32 2.39
CA VAL A 148 -6.84 -7.67 0.96
C VAL A 148 -5.61 -7.10 0.27
N THR A 149 -5.19 -7.72 -0.83
CA THR A 149 -4.04 -7.24 -1.61
C THR A 149 -4.41 -7.02 -3.05
N ASP A 150 -3.97 -5.90 -3.63
CA ASP A 150 -3.96 -5.74 -5.08
C ASP A 150 -2.79 -6.54 -5.68
N THR A 151 -3.15 -7.41 -6.63
CA THR A 151 -2.26 -8.35 -7.33
C THR A 151 -2.33 -8.14 -8.85
N SER A 152 -2.93 -7.03 -9.28
CA SER A 152 -3.14 -6.66 -10.69
C SER A 152 -1.85 -6.71 -11.51
N ARG A 153 -0.73 -6.24 -10.97
CA ARG A 153 0.53 -6.03 -11.72
C ARG A 153 1.80 -6.49 -11.00
N ASN A 154 1.68 -7.27 -9.94
CA ASN A 154 2.80 -7.60 -9.05
C ASN A 154 3.51 -8.93 -9.36
N GLY A 155 3.22 -9.59 -10.49
CA GLY A 155 3.75 -10.93 -10.79
C GLY A 155 5.27 -10.99 -10.90
N GLN A 156 5.91 -9.88 -11.25
CA GLN A 156 7.36 -9.76 -11.36
C GLN A 156 8.00 -9.04 -10.16
N GLY A 157 7.20 -8.66 -9.16
CA GLY A 157 7.66 -7.84 -8.04
C GLY A 157 7.90 -6.36 -8.40
N PRO A 158 8.47 -5.57 -7.47
CA PRO A 158 8.74 -4.16 -7.72
C PRO A 158 9.87 -3.99 -8.75
N TRP A 159 9.82 -2.90 -9.50
CA TRP A 159 10.91 -2.51 -10.37
C TRP A 159 11.97 -1.75 -9.56
N ALA A 160 13.24 -2.10 -9.78
CA ALA A 160 14.39 -1.43 -9.20
C ALA A 160 15.12 -0.67 -10.32
N PRO A 161 15.15 0.67 -10.30
CA PRO A 161 15.85 1.48 -11.28
C PRO A 161 17.37 1.46 -11.04
N GLU A 162 17.98 0.27 -11.02
CA GLU A 162 19.40 0.12 -10.72
C GLU A 162 20.26 0.87 -11.74
N GLY A 163 21.08 1.81 -11.26
CA GLY A 163 21.99 2.58 -12.10
C GLY A 163 21.35 3.73 -12.89
N SER A 164 20.08 4.08 -12.63
CA SER A 164 19.47 5.26 -13.25
C SER A 164 19.93 6.56 -12.59
N ASP A 165 20.13 7.62 -13.38
CA ASP A 165 20.40 8.98 -12.93
C ASP A 165 19.14 9.88 -12.90
N HIS A 166 17.95 9.26 -12.90
CA HIS A 166 16.67 9.97 -12.84
C HIS A 166 16.57 10.83 -11.58
N ALA A 167 16.17 12.09 -11.76
CA ALA A 167 15.96 13.01 -10.65
C ALA A 167 14.79 12.58 -9.75
N ASP A 168 13.77 11.96 -10.35
CA ASP A 168 12.66 11.29 -9.67
C ASP A 168 12.44 9.95 -10.37
N PRO A 169 12.91 8.82 -9.84
CA PRO A 169 12.85 7.54 -10.56
C PRO A 169 11.43 7.01 -10.80
N GLN A 170 10.41 7.52 -10.08
CA GLN A 170 9.00 7.11 -10.20
C GLN A 170 8.81 5.60 -10.37
N PRO A 171 9.33 4.74 -9.46
CA PRO A 171 9.38 3.31 -9.70
C PRO A 171 8.00 2.63 -9.74
N TRP A 172 6.96 3.36 -9.34
CA TRP A 172 5.55 3.00 -9.40
C TRP A 172 4.88 3.40 -10.72
N CYS A 173 5.45 4.31 -11.50
CA CYS A 173 4.81 4.88 -12.68
C CYS A 173 5.21 4.13 -13.96
N ASN A 174 4.28 3.32 -14.48
CA ASN A 174 4.49 2.47 -15.66
C ASN A 174 5.87 1.78 -15.73
N PRO A 175 6.44 1.20 -14.66
CA PRO A 175 7.73 0.53 -14.73
C PRO A 175 7.75 -0.56 -15.82
N PRO A 176 8.86 -0.71 -16.57
CA PRO A 176 9.00 -1.79 -17.55
C PRO A 176 9.10 -3.16 -16.88
N ASP A 177 8.97 -4.21 -17.69
CA ASP A 177 9.18 -5.61 -17.31
C ASP A 177 8.28 -6.11 -16.17
N ARG A 178 7.14 -5.44 -15.94
CA ARG A 178 6.15 -5.89 -14.95
C ARG A 178 5.20 -6.90 -15.58
N GLY A 179 4.52 -7.66 -14.72
CA GLY A 179 3.65 -8.76 -15.14
C GLY A 179 2.39 -8.83 -14.30
N LEU A 180 1.30 -9.34 -14.88
CA LEU A 180 0.11 -9.69 -14.11
C LEU A 180 0.47 -10.63 -12.96
N GLY A 181 -0.07 -10.37 -11.77
CA GLY A 181 0.07 -11.25 -10.63
C GLY A 181 -0.95 -12.39 -10.62
N ILE A 182 -1.15 -12.96 -9.43
CA ILE A 182 -2.21 -13.96 -9.24
C ILE A 182 -3.58 -13.38 -9.61
N ARG A 183 -4.46 -14.22 -10.16
CA ARG A 183 -5.82 -13.79 -10.53
C ARG A 183 -6.66 -13.58 -9.27
N PRO A 184 -7.70 -12.72 -9.31
CA PRO A 184 -8.55 -12.47 -8.16
C PRO A 184 -9.09 -13.76 -7.54
N THR A 185 -8.91 -13.92 -6.23
CA THR A 185 -9.33 -15.12 -5.51
C THR A 185 -9.45 -14.87 -4.00
N THR A 186 -10.37 -15.59 -3.36
CA THR A 186 -10.46 -15.69 -1.89
C THR A 186 -9.72 -16.92 -1.34
N ARG A 187 -9.09 -17.72 -2.21
CA ARG A 187 -8.26 -18.87 -1.80
C ARG A 187 -6.80 -18.45 -1.76
N THR A 188 -6.45 -17.64 -0.77
CA THR A 188 -5.13 -17.02 -0.61
C THR A 188 -4.13 -17.96 0.08
N GLY A 189 -4.61 -18.80 1.00
CA GLY A 189 -3.77 -19.69 1.80
C GLY A 189 -3.17 -19.03 3.05
N ASP A 190 -3.32 -17.72 3.23
CA ASP A 190 -3.07 -17.03 4.51
C ASP A 190 -4.42 -16.75 5.20
N PRO A 191 -4.62 -17.18 6.45
CA PRO A 191 -5.88 -16.96 7.17
C PRO A 191 -6.19 -15.48 7.46
N LEU A 192 -5.24 -14.56 7.36
CA LEU A 192 -5.45 -13.12 7.51
C LEU A 192 -5.74 -12.40 6.18
N GLN A 193 -5.44 -13.03 5.05
CA GLN A 193 -5.64 -12.43 3.74
C GLN A 193 -6.98 -12.88 3.15
N ASP A 194 -7.98 -12.01 3.17
CA ASP A 194 -9.34 -12.33 2.73
C ASP A 194 -9.42 -12.54 1.21
N ALA A 195 -8.67 -11.74 0.45
CA ALA A 195 -8.65 -11.85 -1.01
C ALA A 195 -7.38 -11.27 -1.63
N ALA A 196 -6.98 -11.89 -2.74
CA ALA A 196 -6.23 -11.22 -3.79
C ALA A 196 -7.22 -10.60 -4.77
N LEU A 197 -7.06 -9.31 -5.06
CA LEU A 197 -7.91 -8.53 -5.94
C LEU A 197 -7.09 -7.93 -7.07
N TRP A 198 -7.73 -7.56 -8.17
CA TRP A 198 -7.17 -6.63 -9.14
C TRP A 198 -7.90 -5.32 -8.94
N VAL A 199 -7.27 -4.41 -8.19
CA VAL A 199 -7.87 -3.11 -7.86
C VAL A 199 -7.51 -2.10 -8.94
N LYS A 200 -6.22 -1.96 -9.24
CA LYS A 200 -5.78 -1.28 -10.46
C LYS A 200 -6.18 -2.10 -11.68
N THR A 201 -6.72 -1.43 -12.70
CA THR A 201 -7.01 -2.03 -14.00
C THR A 201 -5.69 -2.31 -14.74
N PRO A 202 -5.33 -3.59 -15.01
CA PRO A 202 -4.12 -3.88 -15.77
C PRO A 202 -4.24 -3.35 -17.21
N GLY A 203 -3.26 -2.55 -17.62
CA GLY A 203 -3.24 -1.88 -18.92
C GLY A 203 -3.73 -0.43 -18.90
N GLU A 204 -4.20 0.09 -17.77
CA GLU A 204 -4.37 1.54 -17.61
C GLU A 204 -3.05 2.19 -17.15
N SER A 205 -2.65 3.26 -17.84
CA SER A 205 -1.46 4.03 -17.52
C SER A 205 -1.51 4.59 -16.09
N ASP A 206 -0.35 4.70 -15.45
CA ASP A 206 -0.13 5.43 -14.19
C ASP A 206 0.17 6.91 -14.42
N GLY A 207 0.35 7.33 -15.68
CA GLY A 207 0.65 8.70 -16.08
C GLY A 207 1.77 8.79 -17.11
N ARG A 208 2.27 10.02 -17.30
CA ARG A 208 3.33 10.31 -18.27
C ARG A 208 4.69 9.72 -17.87
N CYS A 209 4.94 9.55 -16.58
CA CYS A 209 6.14 8.93 -16.01
C CYS A 209 7.46 9.55 -16.54
N LEU A 210 7.55 10.88 -16.49
CA LEU A 210 8.67 11.63 -17.05
C LEU A 210 9.98 11.49 -16.25
N ARG A 211 9.90 10.92 -15.04
CA ARG A 211 11.05 10.61 -14.19
C ARG A 211 11.97 11.80 -13.88
N GLY A 212 11.36 12.97 -13.67
CA GLY A 212 12.06 14.25 -13.48
C GLY A 212 12.59 14.90 -14.77
N GLY A 213 12.37 14.28 -15.93
CA GLY A 213 12.66 14.85 -17.24
C GLY A 213 11.69 15.95 -17.66
N THR A 214 12.13 16.81 -18.59
CA THR A 214 11.33 17.90 -19.17
C THR A 214 10.73 17.56 -20.54
N GLY A 215 11.14 16.43 -21.12
CA GLY A 215 10.63 15.92 -22.39
C GLY A 215 9.26 15.24 -22.23
N PRO A 216 8.58 14.92 -23.35
CA PRO A 216 7.27 14.28 -23.29
C PRO A 216 7.35 12.75 -23.12
N GLU A 217 8.53 12.16 -23.29
CA GLU A 217 8.76 10.71 -23.29
C GLU A 217 9.13 10.21 -21.90
N ASP A 218 8.66 9.00 -21.59
CA ASP A 218 9.18 8.19 -20.51
C ASP A 218 10.57 7.66 -20.92
N PRO A 219 11.66 8.02 -20.22
CA PRO A 219 13.00 7.62 -20.60
C PRO A 219 13.27 6.11 -20.47
N GLU A 220 12.47 5.38 -19.67
CA GLU A 220 12.61 3.92 -19.53
C GLU A 220 11.87 3.15 -20.62
N ARG A 221 10.77 3.72 -21.13
CA ARG A 221 9.99 3.09 -22.22
C ARG A 221 10.35 3.61 -23.61
N GLY A 222 11.01 4.77 -23.70
CA GLY A 222 11.31 5.43 -24.97
C GLY A 222 10.05 5.87 -25.72
N THR A 223 8.94 6.05 -25.00
CA THR A 223 7.63 6.36 -25.60
C THR A 223 6.91 7.45 -24.82
N VAL A 224 6.01 8.15 -25.49
CA VAL A 224 5.01 9.01 -24.88
C VAL A 224 3.94 8.13 -24.21
N ASN A 225 4.03 7.93 -22.90
CA ASN A 225 3.03 7.19 -22.14
C ASN A 225 1.66 7.93 -22.15
N PRO A 226 0.52 7.21 -22.15
CA PRO A 226 -0.81 7.81 -22.01
C PRO A 226 -1.00 8.51 -20.65
N GLU A 227 -1.98 9.39 -20.55
CA GLU A 227 -2.38 9.99 -19.27
C GLU A 227 -2.89 8.94 -18.29
N ALA A 228 -2.83 9.24 -16.99
CA ALA A 228 -3.30 8.31 -15.94
C ALA A 228 -4.75 7.86 -16.20
N GLY A 229 -4.99 6.55 -16.09
CA GLY A 229 -6.31 5.94 -16.36
C GLY A 229 -6.62 5.72 -17.84
N GLN A 230 -5.82 6.23 -18.78
CA GLN A 230 -6.00 5.90 -20.20
C GLN A 230 -5.42 4.52 -20.51
N TRP A 231 -6.04 3.85 -21.48
CA TRP A 231 -5.56 2.56 -21.97
C TRP A 231 -4.16 2.67 -22.58
N PHE A 232 -3.25 1.80 -22.15
CA PHE A 232 -1.87 1.71 -22.58
C PHE A 232 -1.61 0.34 -23.22
N PRO A 233 -1.75 0.21 -24.55
CA PRO A 233 -1.64 -1.07 -25.25
C PRO A 233 -0.31 -1.80 -25.02
N ASP A 234 0.82 -1.09 -25.03
CA ASP A 234 2.14 -1.71 -24.91
C ASP A 234 2.36 -2.28 -23.50
N GLN A 235 2.00 -1.51 -22.47
CA GLN A 235 2.03 -2.01 -21.09
C GLN A 235 1.04 -3.17 -20.89
N ALA A 236 -0.17 -3.10 -21.44
CA ALA A 236 -1.14 -4.18 -21.31
C ALA A 236 -0.63 -5.49 -21.92
N LEU A 237 0.00 -5.41 -23.10
CA LEU A 237 0.63 -6.56 -23.75
C LEU A 237 1.81 -7.10 -22.92
N GLU A 238 2.68 -6.22 -22.43
CA GLU A 238 3.81 -6.58 -21.58
C GLU A 238 3.36 -7.31 -20.29
N LEU A 239 2.34 -6.77 -19.60
CA LEU A 239 1.79 -7.38 -18.38
C LEU A 239 1.31 -8.81 -18.62
N VAL A 240 0.65 -9.04 -19.76
CA VAL A 240 0.17 -10.37 -20.20
C VAL A 240 1.35 -11.30 -20.50
N GLN A 241 2.35 -10.83 -21.24
CA GLN A 241 3.53 -11.62 -21.61
C GLN A 241 4.36 -12.03 -20.39
N ASN A 242 4.46 -11.13 -19.41
CA ASN A 242 5.25 -11.32 -18.20
C ASN A 242 4.43 -11.85 -17.02
N ALA A 243 3.20 -12.33 -17.25
CA ALA A 243 2.33 -12.81 -16.18
C ALA A 243 2.99 -13.92 -15.33
N ARG A 244 2.80 -13.82 -14.01
CA ARG A 244 3.24 -14.80 -13.01
C ARG A 244 2.14 -14.95 -11.96
N PRO A 245 1.44 -16.09 -11.93
CA PRO A 245 1.55 -17.25 -12.83
C PRO A 245 1.25 -16.92 -14.30
N ALA A 246 1.85 -17.67 -15.23
CA ALA A 246 1.60 -17.48 -16.66
C ALA A 246 0.11 -17.71 -17.00
N LEU A 247 -0.40 -16.98 -17.99
CA LEU A 247 -1.76 -17.19 -18.49
C LEU A 247 -1.77 -18.47 -19.35
N GLY A 248 -2.71 -19.37 -19.06
CA GLY A 248 -2.97 -20.57 -19.86
C GLY A 248 -4.04 -20.37 -20.92
#